data_AF-A0AAP3BAM1-F1
#
_entry.id   AF-A0AAP3BAM1-F1
#
_cell.length_a   1.000
_cell.length_b   1.000
_cell.length_c   1.000
_cell.angle_alpha   90.00
_cell.angle_beta   90.00
_cell.angle_gamma   90.00
#
_symmetry.space_group_name_H-M   'P 1'
#
loop_
_entity.id
_entity.type
_entity.pdbx_description
1 polymer ?
#
loop_
_entity_poly.entity_id
_entity_poly.type
_entity_poly.pdbx_seq_one_letter_code
_entity_poly.pdbx_strand_id
1 'polypeptide(L)' 'MVSKLAKEHDRRTLLSTYLYGVSNLFISGTGIGGFSPLITGETIGIYNILFLVLGIASALFLAYSANRVMKYNDKK' A
#
# COMPACT_ATOMS: atom_id res chain seq x y z
N MET A 1 19.80 -5.22 -28.65
CA MET A 1 18.69 -4.29 -28.36
C MET A 1 17.72 -4.97 -27.41
N VAL A 2 17.53 -4.45 -26.20
CA VAL A 2 16.47 -4.93 -25.30
C VAL A 2 15.12 -4.62 -25.93
N SER A 3 14.26 -5.62 -26.05
CA SER A 3 12.91 -5.46 -26.61
C SER A 3 12.14 -4.37 -25.84
N LYS A 4 11.43 -3.48 -26.55
CA LYS A 4 10.59 -2.44 -25.93
C LYS A 4 9.60 -3.03 -24.91
N LEU A 5 9.15 -4.27 -25.15
CA LEU A 5 8.27 -5.02 -24.25
C LEU A 5 8.93 -5.33 -22.89
N ALA A 6 10.20 -5.75 -22.90
CA ALA A 6 10.95 -6.05 -21.69
C ALA A 6 11.18 -4.79 -20.84
N LYS A 7 11.40 -3.63 -21.49
CA LYS A 7 11.54 -2.34 -20.81
C LYS A 7 10.22 -1.83 -20.21
N GLU A 8 9.10 -2.05 -20.89
CA GLU A 8 7.76 -1.74 -20.37
C GLU A 8 7.42 -2.63 -19.17
N HIS A 9 7.79 -3.91 -19.23
CA HIS A 9 7.62 -4.86 -18.12
C HIS A 9 8.39 -4.42 -16.88
N ASP A 10 9.69 -4.15 -17.03
CA ASP A 10 10.57 -3.72 -15.94
C ASP A 10 10.06 -2.45 -15.26
N ARG A 11 9.59 -1.47 -16.05
CA ARG A 11 9.02 -0.22 -15.52
C ARG A 11 7.74 -0.45 -14.69
N ARG A 12 6.87 -1.37 -15.12
CA ARG A 12 5.63 -1.69 -14.39
C ARG A 12 5.90 -2.50 -13.13
N THR A 13 6.85 -3.43 -13.18
CA THR A 13 7.32 -4.20 -12.01
C THR A 13 7.94 -3.28 -10.95
N LEU A 14 8.72 -2.28 -11.37
CA LEU A 14 9.26 -1.26 -10.48
C LEU A 14 8.13 -0.45 -9.82
N LEU A 15 7.14 -0.02 -10.60
CA LEU A 15 6.00 0.73 -10.10
C LEU A 15 5.12 -0.07 -9.13
N SER A 16 4.84 -1.35 -9.43
CA SER A 16 4.10 -2.22 -8.51
C SER A 16 4.86 -2.45 -7.22
N THR A 17 6.18 -2.68 -7.30
CA THR A 17 7.04 -2.85 -6.12
C THR A 17 7.03 -1.59 -5.25
N TYR A 18 7.10 -0.40 -5.87
CA TYR A 18 6.97 0.87 -5.16
C TYR A 18 5.60 0.99 -4.46
N LEU A 19 4.50 0.71 -5.16
CA LEU A 19 3.14 0.78 -4.60
C LEU A 19 2.94 -0.20 -3.43
N TYR A 20 3.53 -1.39 -3.51
CA TYR A 20 3.57 -2.34 -2.39
C TYR A 20 4.40 -1.82 -1.21
N GLY A 21 5.55 -1.20 -1.48
CA GLY A 21 6.35 -0.53 -0.45
C GLY A 21 5.57 0.55 0.28
N VAL A 22 4.85 1.40 -0.47
CA VAL A 22 3.98 2.44 0.11
C VAL A 22 2.83 1.82 0.90
N SER A 23 2.18 0.76 0.40
CA SER A 23 1.15 0.03 1.13
C SER A 23 1.65 -0.49 2.49
N ASN A 24 2.83 -1.11 2.51
CA ASN A 24 3.43 -1.61 3.76
C ASN A 24 3.76 -0.47 4.74
N LEU A 25 4.20 0.68 4.22
CA LEU A 25 4.44 1.87 5.04
C LEU A 25 3.15 2.42 5.67
N PHE A 26 2.04 2.40 4.93
CA PHE A 26 0.73 2.77 5.49
C PHE A 26 0.30 1.79 6.58
N ILE A 27 0.47 0.48 6.39
CA ILE A 27 0.12 -0.52 7.41
C ILE A 27 0.95 -0.33 8.68
N SER A 28 2.27 -0.15 8.55
CA SER A 28 3.15 0.03 9.70
C SER A 28 2.91 1.37 10.40
N GLY A 29 2.80 2.47 9.65
CA GLY A 29 2.54 3.80 10.19
C GLY A 29 1.17 3.89 10.87
N THR A 30 0.14 3.26 10.28
CA THR A 30 -1.20 3.17 10.87
C THR A 30 -1.20 2.31 12.12
N GLY A 31 -0.45 1.20 12.13
CA GLY A 31 -0.27 0.39 13.34
C GLY A 31 0.36 1.22 14.47
N ILE A 32 1.50 1.87 14.21
CA ILE A 32 2.19 2.67 15.23
C ILE A 32 1.32 3.84 15.72
N GLY A 33 0.67 4.58 14.80
CA GLY A 33 -0.18 5.72 15.15
C GLY A 33 -1.48 5.31 15.85
N GLY A 34 -2.18 4.32 15.32
CA GLY A 34 -3.45 3.83 15.86
C GLY A 34 -3.31 3.13 17.21
N PHE A 35 -2.16 2.47 17.45
CA PHE A 35 -1.82 1.87 18.74
C PHE A 35 -0.99 2.77 19.66
N SER A 36 -0.62 3.98 19.23
CA SER A 36 0.09 4.95 20.08
C SER A 36 -0.57 5.19 21.45
N PRO A 37 -1.91 5.21 21.59
CA PRO A 37 -2.58 5.35 22.90
C PRO A 37 -2.22 4.24 23.90
N LEU A 38 -1.90 3.03 23.44
CA LEU A 38 -1.46 1.92 24.32
C LEU A 38 -0.09 2.21 24.94
N ILE A 39 0.75 3.00 24.26
CA ILE A 39 2.09 3.35 24.72
C ILE A 39 2.04 4.60 25.61
N THR A 40 1.21 5.58 25.27
CA THR A 40 1.04 6.82 26.05
C THR A 40 0.14 6.66 27.28
N GLY A 41 -0.54 5.52 27.43
CA GLY A 41 -1.46 5.26 28.55
C GLY A 41 -2.81 5.97 28.40
N GLU A 42 -3.10 6.51 27.21
CA GLU A 42 -4.37 7.14 26.91
C GLU A 42 -5.41 6.13 26.43
N THR A 43 -6.69 6.46 26.62
CA THR A 43 -7.78 5.61 26.13
C THR A 43 -7.84 5.65 24.60
N ILE A 44 -8.14 4.50 23.99
CA ILE A 44 -8.33 4.41 22.54
C ILE A 44 -9.62 5.15 22.17
N GLY A 45 -9.46 6.43 21.80
CA GLY A 45 -10.54 7.26 21.31
C GLY A 45 -11.03 6.88 19.90
N ILE A 46 -12.23 7.34 19.56
CA ILE A 46 -12.88 7.10 18.25
C ILE A 46 -12.02 7.56 17.07
N TYR A 47 -11.28 8.65 17.22
CA TYR A 47 -10.40 9.17 16.17
C TYR A 47 -9.25 8.21 15.86
N ASN A 48 -8.68 7.53 16.87
CA ASN A 48 -7.61 6.56 16.66
C ASN A 48 -8.09 5.35 15.85
N ILE A 49 -9.29 4.86 16.16
CA ILE A 49 -9.93 3.78 15.39
C ILE A 49 -10.22 4.25 13.96
N LEU A 50 -10.68 5.48 13.78
CA LEU A 50 -10.96 6.05 12.46
C LEU A 50 -9.69 6.11 11.58
N PHE A 51 -8.56 6.57 12.15
CA PHE A 51 -7.27 6.56 11.46
C PHE A 51 -6.80 5.13 11.14
N LEU A 52 -7.07 4.18 12.03
CA LEU A 52 -6.75 2.78 11.84
C LEU A 52 -7.50 2.19 10.63
N VAL A 53 -8.81 2.45 10.55
CA VAL A 53 -9.65 2.00 9.44
C VAL A 53 -9.26 2.69 8.13
N LEU A 54 -9.06 4.01 8.13
CA LEU A 54 -8.67 4.76 6.94
C LEU A 54 -7.29 4.35 6.41
N GLY A 55 -6.34 4.09 7.31
CA GLY A 55 -5.01 3.63 6.96
C GLY A 55 -5.01 2.22 6.35
N ILE A 56 -5.78 1.29 6.93
CA ILE A 56 -5.98 -0.05 6.35
C ILE A 56 -6.67 0.04 4.98
N ALA A 57 -7.74 0.83 4.86
CA ALA A 57 -8.45 1.01 3.58
C ALA A 57 -7.52 1.58 2.49
N SER A 58 -6.68 2.55 2.85
CA SER A 58 -5.70 3.14 1.93
C SER A 58 -4.64 2.11 1.50
N ALA A 59 -4.14 1.30 2.43
CA ALA A 59 -3.19 0.22 2.11
C ALA A 59 -3.80 -0.82 1.16
N LEU A 60 -5.04 -1.25 1.40
CA LEU A 60 -5.75 -2.17 0.51
C LEU A 60 -5.94 -1.57 -0.89
N PHE A 61 -6.25 -0.28 -0.99
CA PHE A 61 -6.38 0.42 -2.27
C PHE A 61 -5.04 0.49 -3.04
N LEU A 62 -3.93 0.76 -2.34
CA LEU A 62 -2.58 0.77 -2.90
C LEU A 62 -2.16 -0.62 -3.38
N ALA A 63 -2.40 -1.66 -2.59
CA ALA A 63 -2.13 -3.05 -2.97
C ALA A 63 -2.98 -3.50 -4.17
N TYR A 64 -4.26 -3.10 -4.22
CA TYR A 64 -5.12 -3.35 -5.38
C TYR A 64 -4.61 -2.63 -6.63
N SER A 65 -4.18 -1.37 -6.48
CA SER A 65 -3.59 -0.59 -7.57
C SER A 65 -2.28 -1.20 -8.08
N ALA A 66 -1.42 -1.70 -7.17
CA ALA A 66 -0.19 -2.41 -7.51
C ALA A 66 -0.50 -3.66 -8.33
N ASN A 67 -1.48 -4.47 -7.90
CA ASN A 67 -1.95 -5.63 -8.63
C ASN A 67 -2.50 -5.28 -10.02
N ARG A 68 -3.23 -4.17 -10.15
CA ARG A 68 -3.75 -3.70 -11.43
C ARG A 68 -2.65 -3.22 -12.38
N VAL A 69 -1.59 -2.58 -11.85
CA VAL A 69 -0.42 -2.17 -12.63
C VAL A 69 0.35 -3.40 -13.15
N MET A 70 0.41 -4.47 -12.34
CA MET A 70 1.07 -5.73 -12.68
C MET A 70 0.26 -6.61 -13.62
N LYS A 71 -1.08 -6.51 -13.61
CA LYS A 71 -1.95 -7.27 -14.51
C LYS A 71 -1.67 -6.81 -15.94
N TYR A 72 -0.96 -7.66 -16.70
CA TYR A 72 -0.90 -7.52 -18.14
C TYR A 72 -2.32 -7.40 -18.69
N ASN A 73 -2.50 -6.57 -19.71
CA ASN A 73 -3.58 -6.80 -20.65
C ASN A 73 -3.30 -8.18 -21.28
N ASP A 74 -3.73 -9.23 -20.58
CA ASP A 74 -3.93 -10.59 -21.09
C ASP A 74 -5.22 -10.56 -21.93
N LYS A 75 -5.37 -9.50 -22.73
CA LYS A 75 -6.30 -9.46 -23.84
C LYS A 75 -5.49 -10.03 -25.00
N LYS A 76 -5.60 -11.35 -25.08
CA LYS A 76 -5.39 -12.20 -26.24
C LYS A 76 -5.55 -11.45 -27.56
#